data_AF-A0A955PWF9-F1
#
_entry.id   AF-A0A955PWF9-F1
#
_cell.length_a   1.000
_cell.length_b   1.000
_cell.length_c   1.000
_cell.angle_alpha   90.00
_cell.angle_beta   90.00
_cell.angle_gamma   90.00
#
_symmetry.space_group_name_H-M   'P 1'
#
loop_
_entity.id
_entity.type
_entity.pdbx_description
1 polymer ?
#
loop_
_entity_poly.entity_id
_entity_poly.type
_entity_poly.pdbx_seq_one_letter_code
_entity_poly.pdbx_strand_id
1 'polypeptide(L)'
;MMKSKRSWGGKAWLLLLLVVGVGIYIFYTEIRPTVIFGLREDYAKPIPYQQIPVGLQSLKAEECGSCHVEIYEEWKSSIHAKAFHDPFFQAYWKKDDNIWVCLNCHTPLENQQPT
;
A
#
# COMPACT_ATOMS: atom_id res chain seq x y z
N MET A 1 15.65 47.15 46.45
CA MET A 1 15.14 45.76 46.32
C MET A 1 14.59 45.55 44.92
N MET A 2 15.39 45.00 44.00
CA MET A 2 15.04 44.89 42.58
C MET A 2 14.40 43.51 42.33
N LYS A 3 13.07 43.46 42.12
CA LYS A 3 12.37 42.21 41.80
C LYS A 3 12.76 41.79 40.37
N SER A 4 13.55 40.73 40.25
CA SER A 4 13.86 40.06 38.99
C SER A 4 12.56 39.75 38.24
N LYS A 5 12.38 40.38 37.06
CA LYS A 5 11.26 40.08 36.15
C LYS A 5 11.47 38.67 35.62
N ARG A 6 10.83 37.70 36.28
CA ARG A 6 10.85 36.27 35.94
C ARG A 6 10.61 36.13 34.43
N SER A 7 11.57 35.52 33.71
CA SER A 7 11.62 35.40 32.24
C SER A 7 10.59 34.42 31.67
N TRP A 8 9.37 34.49 32.17
CA TRP A 8 8.30 33.53 31.92
C TRP A 8 8.01 33.34 30.42
N GLY A 9 8.18 34.39 29.61
CA GLY A 9 8.08 34.32 28.15
C GLY A 9 9.12 33.39 27.51
N GLY A 10 10.37 33.38 27.95
CA GLY A 10 11.41 32.50 27.40
C GLY A 10 11.18 31.03 27.73
N LYS A 11 10.72 30.73 28.95
CA LYS A 11 10.37 29.36 29.35
C LYS A 11 9.11 28.85 28.65
N ALA A 12 8.12 29.71 28.44
CA ALA A 12 6.93 29.38 27.67
C ALA A 12 7.26 29.08 26.20
N TRP A 13 8.15 29.86 25.59
CA TRP A 13 8.63 29.62 24.22
C TRP A 13 9.41 28.31 24.08
N LEU A 14 10.30 28.01 25.03
CA LEU A 14 11.03 26.73 25.02
C LEU A 14 10.11 25.53 25.18
N LEU A 15 9.10 25.61 26.06
CA LEU A 15 8.09 24.56 26.20
C LEU A 15 7.25 24.39 24.94
N LEU A 16 6.85 25.49 24.30
CA LEU A 16 6.09 25.44 23.06
C LEU A 16 6.90 24.80 21.92
N LEU A 17 8.17 25.17 21.76
CA LEU A 17 9.06 24.55 20.78
C LEU A 17 9.25 23.05 21.05
N LEU A 18 9.36 22.64 22.31
CA LEU A 18 9.47 21.25 22.68
C LEU A 18 8.18 20.48 22.35
N VAL A 19 7.01 21.04 22.69
CA VAL A 19 5.71 20.41 22.38
C VAL A 19 5.51 20.30 20.87
N VAL A 20 5.83 21.34 20.11
CA VAL A 20 5.76 21.30 18.64
C VAL A 20 6.75 20.27 18.08
N GLY A 21 7.98 20.24 18.56
CA GLY A 21 8.98 19.27 18.14
C GLY A 21 8.58 17.82 18.42
N VAL A 22 8.05 17.54 19.62
CA VAL A 22 7.52 16.22 19.99
C VAL A 22 6.28 15.89 19.15
N GLY A 23 5.39 16.84 18.91
CA GLY A 23 4.21 16.65 18.07
C GLY A 23 4.57 16.31 16.63
N ILE A 24 5.56 17.01 16.05
CA ILE A 24 6.12 16.71 14.72
C ILE A 24 6.74 15.30 14.71
N TYR A 25 7.55 14.96 15.72
CA TYR A 25 8.16 13.63 15.83
C TYR A 25 7.09 12.53 15.82
N ILE A 26 6.12 12.58 16.75
CA ILE A 26 5.03 11.59 16.84
C ILE A 26 4.23 11.54 15.53
N PHE A 27 3.96 12.69 14.91
CA PHE A 27 3.25 12.72 13.63
C PHE A 27 4.00 11.95 12.55
N TYR A 28 5.31 12.16 12.39
CA TYR A 28 6.08 11.51 11.33
C TYR A 28 6.51 10.07 11.64
N THR A 29 6.55 9.65 12.92
CA THR A 29 6.95 8.29 13.29
C THR A 29 5.78 7.35 13.57
N GLU A 30 4.72 7.84 14.21
CA GLU A 30 3.61 6.99 14.69
C GLU A 30 2.31 7.19 13.91
N ILE A 31 2.00 8.43 13.48
CA ILE A 31 0.69 8.76 12.91
C ILE A 31 0.70 8.70 11.39
N ARG A 32 1.75 9.22 10.75
CA ARG A 32 1.84 9.26 9.29
C ARG A 32 2.14 7.85 8.80
N PRO A 33 1.24 7.19 8.07
CA PRO A 33 1.49 5.86 7.54
C PRO A 33 2.72 5.92 6.63
N THR A 34 3.76 5.17 6.97
CA THR A 34 4.96 4.99 6.17
C THR A 34 4.66 4.02 5.03
N VAL A 35 3.72 4.36 4.15
CA VAL A 35 3.71 3.73 2.82
C VAL A 35 4.96 4.25 2.12
N ILE A 36 5.99 3.39 2.07
CA ILE A 36 7.37 3.70 1.65
C ILE A 36 7.43 4.15 0.19
N PHE A 37 6.35 3.96 -0.56
CA PHE A 37 6.29 4.29 -1.97
C PHE A 37 5.52 5.60 -2.16
N GLY A 38 6.23 6.64 -2.60
CA GLY A 38 5.60 7.65 -3.45
C GLY A 38 5.13 6.96 -4.72
N LEU A 39 3.97 6.29 -4.64
CA LEU A 39 3.34 5.65 -5.78
C LEU A 39 2.89 6.76 -6.73
N ARG A 40 3.05 6.50 -8.02
CA ARG A 40 2.32 7.26 -9.02
C ARG A 40 0.83 7.06 -8.76
N GLU A 41 0.02 8.09 -9.00
CA GLU A 41 -1.41 8.07 -8.69
C GLU A 41 -2.16 6.92 -9.40
N ASP A 42 -1.68 6.49 -10.56
CA ASP A 42 -2.26 5.39 -11.33
C ASP A 42 -2.07 4.02 -10.68
N TYR A 43 -1.02 3.83 -9.87
CA TYR A 43 -0.82 2.59 -9.09
C TYR A 43 -1.38 2.68 -7.67
N ALA A 44 -1.88 3.85 -7.26
CA ALA A 44 -2.47 4.03 -5.94
C ALA A 44 -3.87 3.40 -5.82
N LYS A 45 -4.43 2.86 -6.91
CA LYS A 45 -5.74 2.22 -6.96
C LYS A 45 -5.65 0.90 -7.73
N PRO A 46 -6.56 -0.06 -7.46
CA PRO A 46 -6.68 -1.24 -8.30
C PRO A 46 -7.09 -0.84 -9.72
N ILE A 47 -6.83 -1.72 -10.68
CA ILE A 47 -7.45 -1.64 -12.00
C ILE A 47 -8.96 -1.79 -11.76
N PRO A 48 -9.79 -0.82 -12.19
CA PRO A 48 -11.22 -0.85 -11.97
C PRO A 48 -11.87 -2.12 -12.50
N TYR A 49 -13.04 -2.46 -11.98
CA TYR A 49 -13.86 -3.58 -12.44
C TYR A 49 -13.85 -3.74 -13.96
N GLN A 50 -13.42 -4.91 -14.43
CA GLN A 50 -13.43 -5.27 -15.84
C GLN A 50 -14.61 -6.17 -16.15
N GLN A 51 -15.37 -5.82 -17.19
CA GLN A 51 -16.45 -6.67 -17.70
C GLN A 51 -15.84 -7.87 -18.43
N ILE A 52 -16.52 -9.02 -18.36
CA ILE A 52 -16.11 -10.21 -19.13
C ILE A 52 -16.45 -9.96 -20.61
N PRO A 53 -15.46 -10.05 -21.54
CA PRO A 53 -15.71 -9.89 -22.96
C PRO A 53 -16.69 -10.92 -23.52
N VAL A 54 -17.44 -10.54 -24.55
CA VAL A 54 -18.35 -11.46 -25.25
C VAL A 54 -17.56 -12.67 -25.77
N GLY A 55 -18.08 -13.87 -25.51
CA GLY A 55 -17.44 -15.13 -25.91
C GLY A 55 -16.55 -15.75 -24.84
N LEU A 56 -16.34 -15.10 -23.69
CA LEU A 56 -15.62 -15.64 -22.54
C LEU A 56 -16.57 -15.85 -21.35
N GLN A 57 -16.27 -16.82 -20.50
CA GLN A 57 -17.03 -17.08 -19.27
C GLN A 57 -16.43 -16.39 -18.04
N SER A 58 -15.16 -16.01 -18.10
CA SER A 58 -14.47 -15.33 -16.99
C SER A 58 -13.22 -14.58 -17.46
N LEU A 59 -12.65 -13.76 -16.56
CA LEU A 59 -11.34 -13.13 -16.72
C LEU A 59 -10.19 -13.97 -16.14
N LYS A 60 -10.44 -15.25 -15.83
CA LYS A 60 -9.38 -16.16 -15.38
C LYS A 60 -8.47 -16.47 -16.56
N ALA A 61 -7.15 -16.52 -16.33
CA ALA A 61 -6.19 -16.76 -17.39
C ALA A 61 -6.38 -18.11 -18.10
N GLU A 62 -6.94 -19.10 -17.39
CA GLU A 62 -7.34 -20.41 -17.92
C GLU A 62 -8.31 -20.30 -19.10
N GLU A 63 -9.24 -19.34 -19.04
CA GLU A 63 -10.22 -19.12 -20.11
C GLU A 63 -9.51 -18.68 -21.39
N CYS A 64 -8.54 -17.77 -21.26
CA CYS A 64 -7.69 -17.30 -22.35
C CYS A 64 -6.79 -18.44 -22.87
N GLY A 65 -6.29 -19.28 -21.97
CA GLY A 65 -5.43 -20.43 -22.27
C GLY A 65 -6.08 -21.51 -23.12
N SER A 66 -7.42 -21.52 -23.23
CA SER A 66 -8.13 -22.42 -24.15
C SER A 66 -7.78 -22.21 -25.62
N CYS A 67 -7.46 -20.95 -26.00
CA CYS A 67 -7.09 -20.56 -27.37
C CYS A 67 -5.64 -20.08 -27.48
N HIS A 68 -5.06 -19.56 -26.39
CA HIS A 68 -3.68 -19.05 -26.34
C HIS A 68 -2.80 -19.92 -25.42
N VAL A 69 -2.69 -21.21 -25.78
CA VAL A 69 -2.07 -22.25 -24.94
C VAL A 69 -0.61 -21.93 -24.59
N GLU A 70 0.21 -21.58 -25.58
CA GLU A 70 1.64 -21.34 -25.38
C GLU A 70 1.91 -20.16 -24.44
N ILE A 71 1.18 -19.05 -24.64
CA ILE A 71 1.26 -17.85 -23.80
C ILE A 71 0.79 -18.17 -22.37
N TYR A 72 -0.30 -18.93 -22.24
CA TYR A 72 -0.83 -19.30 -20.94
C TYR A 72 0.16 -20.16 -20.16
N GLU A 73 0.77 -21.17 -20.78
CA GLU A 73 1.75 -22.03 -20.10
C GLU A 73 3.03 -21.25 -19.72
N GLU A 74 3.50 -20.34 -20.57
CA GLU A 74 4.59 -19.43 -20.21
C GLU A 74 4.23 -18.56 -19.00
N TRP A 75 3.10 -17.85 -19.07
CA TRP A 75 2.62 -16.96 -18.00
C TRP A 75 2.43 -17.72 -16.68
N LYS A 76 1.79 -18.89 -16.72
CA LYS A 76 1.48 -19.73 -15.55
C LYS A 76 2.74 -20.18 -14.82
N SER A 77 3.84 -20.38 -15.55
CA SER A 77 5.13 -20.73 -14.96
C SER A 77 5.80 -19.55 -14.23
N SER A 78 5.48 -18.32 -14.62
CA SER A 78 6.12 -17.09 -14.14
C SER A 78 5.77 -16.73 -12.68
N ILE A 79 6.51 -15.77 -12.13
CA ILE A 79 6.22 -15.21 -10.81
C ILE A 79 4.96 -14.33 -10.81
N HIS A 80 4.59 -13.74 -11.95
CA HIS A 80 3.38 -12.91 -12.06
C HIS A 80 2.11 -13.74 -11.84
N ALA A 81 2.03 -14.95 -12.39
CA ALA A 81 0.89 -15.85 -12.14
C ALA A 81 0.79 -16.27 -10.66
N LYS A 82 1.91 -16.22 -9.93
CA LYS A 82 2.03 -16.60 -8.53
C LYS A 82 2.06 -15.40 -7.59
N ALA A 83 1.93 -14.17 -8.09
CA ALA A 83 2.23 -12.96 -7.34
C ALA A 83 1.46 -12.87 -6.01
N PHE A 84 0.17 -13.18 -6.01
CA PHE A 84 -0.63 -13.21 -4.79
C PHE A 84 -0.36 -14.44 -3.92
N HIS A 85 -0.13 -15.62 -4.49
CA HIS A 85 -0.02 -16.87 -3.73
C HIS A 85 1.41 -17.18 -3.26
N ASP A 86 2.39 -16.37 -3.69
CA ASP A 86 3.79 -16.54 -3.30
C ASP A 86 3.93 -16.52 -1.76
N PRO A 87 4.61 -17.52 -1.16
CA PRO A 87 4.69 -17.65 0.29
C PRO A 87 5.48 -16.51 0.94
N PHE A 88 6.45 -15.90 0.24
CA PHE A 88 7.14 -14.73 0.77
C PHE A 88 6.20 -13.54 0.79
N PHE A 89 5.50 -13.27 -0.32
CA PHE A 89 4.49 -12.22 -0.37
C PHE A 89 3.45 -12.39 0.74
N GLN A 90 2.86 -13.57 0.91
CA GLN A 90 1.87 -13.82 1.96
C GLN A 90 2.42 -13.58 3.38
N ALA A 91 3.66 -13.98 3.64
CA ALA A 91 4.30 -13.75 4.93
C ALA A 91 4.53 -12.26 5.22
N TYR A 92 5.02 -11.49 4.25
CA TYR A 92 5.24 -10.05 4.39
C TYR A 92 3.94 -9.26 4.41
N TRP A 93 2.99 -9.58 3.54
CA TRP A 93 1.68 -8.95 3.51
C TRP A 93 0.96 -9.10 4.85
N LYS A 94 1.00 -10.31 5.45
CA LYS A 94 0.47 -10.54 6.80
C LYS A 94 1.23 -9.77 7.88
N LYS A 95 2.56 -9.69 7.77
CA LYS A 95 3.40 -8.93 8.72
C LYS A 95 3.07 -7.44 8.67
N ASP A 96 2.72 -6.92 7.49
CA ASP A 96 2.36 -5.52 7.26
C ASP A 96 0.83 -5.30 7.38
N ASP A 97 0.17 -6.05 8.26
CA ASP A 97 -1.26 -5.95 8.58
C ASP A 97 -2.19 -6.02 7.36
N ASN A 98 -1.81 -6.79 6.34
CA ASN A 98 -2.52 -6.95 5.08
C ASN A 98 -2.79 -5.62 4.37
N ILE A 99 -1.81 -4.72 4.36
CA ILE A 99 -1.94 -3.40 3.74
C ILE A 99 -2.46 -3.51 2.29
N TRP A 100 -3.52 -2.76 2.00
CA TRP A 100 -4.31 -2.87 0.76
C TRP A 100 -3.49 -2.57 -0.50
N VAL A 101 -2.51 -1.67 -0.42
CA VAL A 101 -1.76 -1.16 -1.58
C VAL A 101 -0.95 -2.24 -2.29
N CYS A 102 -0.57 -3.30 -1.57
CA CYS A 102 0.15 -4.44 -2.13
C CYS A 102 -0.70 -5.19 -3.18
N LEU A 103 -2.02 -5.18 -3.02
CA LEU A 103 -2.95 -5.86 -3.93
C LEU A 103 -3.03 -5.19 -5.30
N ASN A 104 -2.77 -3.88 -5.40
CA ASN A 104 -2.78 -3.16 -6.68
C ASN A 104 -1.74 -3.69 -7.68
N CYS A 105 -0.73 -4.43 -7.21
CA CYS A 105 0.25 -5.11 -8.07
C CYS A 105 0.13 -6.63 -8.02
N HIS A 106 -0.16 -7.22 -6.85
CA HIS A 106 -0.16 -8.68 -6.67
C HIS A 106 -1.49 -9.36 -7.04
N THR A 107 -2.58 -8.59 -7.13
CA THR A 107 -3.86 -9.00 -7.73
C THR A 107 -4.57 -7.74 -8.26
N PRO A 108 -4.09 -7.20 -9.40
CA PRO A 108 -4.35 -5.81 -9.76
C PRO A 108 -5.82 -5.51 -10.11
N LEU A 109 -6.59 -6.51 -10.56
CA LEU A 109 -7.98 -6.35 -10.96
C LEU A 109 -8.90 -6.30 -9.74
N GLU A 110 -9.67 -5.21 -9.60
CA GLU A 110 -10.62 -5.02 -8.49
C GLU A 110 -11.55 -6.22 -8.30
N ASN A 111 -12.08 -6.79 -9.39
CA ASN A 111 -12.97 -7.94 -9.36
C ASN A 111 -12.27 -9.30 -9.18
N GLN A 112 -10.96 -9.31 -8.93
CA GLN A 112 -10.16 -10.49 -8.60
C GLN A 112 -9.36 -10.34 -7.30
N GLN A 113 -9.52 -9.21 -6.58
CA GLN A 113 -8.97 -9.05 -5.24
C GLN A 113 -9.73 -9.93 -4.22
N PRO A 114 -9.06 -10.42 -3.17
CA PRO A 114 -9.73 -11.11 -2.07
C PRO A 114 -10.70 -10.15 -1.36
N THR A 115 -11.90 -10.64 -1.05
CA THR A 115 -12.94 -9.90 -0.30
C THR A 115 -12.71 -9.93 1.20
#